data_AF-A0A968RMZ6-F1
#
_entry.id   AF-A0A968RMZ6-F1
#
_cell.length_a   1.000
_cell.length_b   1.000
_cell.length_c   1.000
_cell.angle_alpha   90.00
_cell.angle_beta   90.00
_cell.angle_gamma   90.00
#
_symmetry.space_group_name_H-M   'P 1'
#
loop_
_entity.id
_entity.type
_entity.pdbx_description
1 polymer ?
#
loop_
_entity_poly.entity_id
_entity_poly.type
_entity_poly.pdbx_seq_one_letter_code
_entity_poly.pdbx_strand_id
1 'polypeptide(L)'
;MIQRIAFKEIAETFREGRFRVASVLILTLLLMAVLISRNYYSMIQTQHAAANANARNIWVSQDAKNPHDAAHYGTYAFKPKYPLSLVDQGVDKFAGISIYLEHTSATKRSSWRLPTKQGLLVLATLPPTSFYCLYCHC
;
A
#
# COMPACT_ATOMS: atom_id res chain seq x y z
N MET A 1 28.54 0.92 -39.87
CA MET A 1 27.56 0.87 -40.96
C MET A 1 26.13 0.66 -40.43
N ILE A 2 25.87 -0.38 -39.63
CA ILE A 2 24.56 -0.68 -39.00
C ILE A 2 23.97 0.46 -38.17
N GLN A 3 24.77 1.17 -37.37
CA GLN A 3 24.27 2.28 -36.54
C GLN A 3 23.64 3.41 -37.37
N ARG A 4 24.23 3.76 -38.53
CA ARG A 4 23.69 4.82 -39.39
C ARG A 4 22.35 4.45 -40.01
N ILE A 5 22.17 3.16 -40.30
CA ILE A 5 20.90 2.61 -40.78
C ILE A 5 19.87 2.69 -39.64
N ALA A 6 20.22 2.21 -38.45
CA ALA A 6 19.33 2.26 -37.29
C ALA A 6 18.86 3.68 -36.96
N PHE A 7 19.77 4.67 -36.95
CA PHE A 7 19.38 6.07 -36.69
C PHE A 7 18.48 6.66 -37.77
N LYS A 8 18.67 6.28 -39.04
CA LYS A 8 17.83 6.73 -40.15
C LYS A 8 16.42 6.16 -40.02
N GLU A 9 16.29 4.85 -39.79
CA GLU A 9 15.01 4.17 -39.60
C GLU A 9 14.23 4.73 -38.40
N ILE A 10 14.93 4.97 -37.28
CA ILE A 10 14.35 5.62 -36.10
C ILE A 10 13.84 7.03 -36.45
N ALA A 11 14.67 7.86 -37.11
CA ALA A 11 14.29 9.21 -37.46
C ALA A 11 13.08 9.26 -38.43
N GLU A 12 13.00 8.32 -39.37
CA GLU A 12 11.85 8.19 -40.28
C GLU A 12 10.59 7.77 -39.53
N THR A 13 10.69 6.78 -38.64
CA THR A 13 9.59 6.33 -37.76
C THR A 13 9.05 7.47 -36.89
N PHE A 14 9.94 8.28 -36.29
CA PHE A 14 9.55 9.45 -35.48
C PHE A 14 8.90 10.58 -36.31
N ARG A 15 9.07 10.59 -37.63
CA ARG A 15 8.47 11.59 -38.53
C ARG A 15 7.07 11.21 -38.99
N GLU A 16 6.67 9.96 -38.81
CA GLU A 16 5.31 9.51 -39.10
C GLU A 16 4.30 10.10 -38.10
N GLY A 17 3.19 10.66 -38.62
CA GLY A 17 2.14 11.24 -37.78
C GLY A 17 1.48 10.24 -36.83
N ARG A 18 1.30 8.98 -37.29
CA ARG A 18 0.71 7.90 -36.47
C ARG A 18 1.56 7.58 -35.25
N PHE A 19 2.87 7.44 -35.43
CA PHE A 19 3.81 7.18 -34.35
C PHE A 19 3.86 8.34 -33.34
N ARG A 20 3.80 9.58 -33.82
CA ARG A 20 3.74 10.77 -32.94
C ARG A 20 2.49 10.78 -32.06
N VAL A 21 1.31 10.53 -32.65
CA VAL A 21 0.05 10.48 -31.90
C VAL A 21 0.08 9.35 -30.85
N ALA A 22 0.51 8.15 -31.25
CA ALA A 22 0.64 7.02 -30.33
C ALA A 22 1.63 7.31 -29.19
N SER A 23 2.77 7.92 -29.51
CA SER A 23 3.79 8.31 -28.52
C SER A 23 3.25 9.33 -27.53
N VAL A 24 2.57 10.38 -27.99
CA VAL A 24 1.95 11.40 -27.13
C VAL A 24 0.89 10.77 -26.23
N LEU A 25 0.07 9.87 -26.76
CA LEU A 25 -0.95 9.17 -25.98
C LEU A 25 -0.33 8.28 -24.89
N ILE A 26 0.71 7.51 -25.22
CA ILE A 26 1.40 6.69 -24.23
C ILE A 26 2.08 7.55 -23.17
N LEU A 27 2.77 8.62 -23.57
CA LEU A 27 3.45 9.53 -22.64
C LEU A 27 2.48 10.24 -21.69
N THR A 28 1.31 10.67 -22.19
CA THR A 28 0.27 11.29 -21.36
C THR A 28 -0.32 10.29 -20.36
N LEU A 29 -0.61 9.06 -20.79
CA LEU A 29 -1.06 8.00 -19.89
C LEU A 29 -0.02 7.65 -18.82
N LEU A 30 1.26 7.53 -19.20
CA LEU A 30 2.36 7.28 -18.27
C LEU A 30 2.51 8.43 -17.26
N LEU A 31 2.44 9.67 -17.71
CA LEU A 31 2.52 10.84 -16.84
C LEU A 31 1.37 10.84 -15.81
N MET A 32 0.14 10.61 -16.28
CA MET A 32 -1.03 10.50 -15.40
C MET A 32 -0.87 9.36 -14.39
N ALA A 33 -0.40 8.19 -14.82
CA ALA A 33 -0.15 7.06 -13.93
C ALA A 33 0.87 7.39 -12.83
N VAL A 34 1.98 8.06 -13.18
CA VAL A 34 2.99 8.49 -12.20
C VAL A 34 2.42 9.51 -11.21
N LEU A 35 1.63 10.48 -11.67
CA LEU A 35 1.01 11.48 -10.80
C LEU A 35 0.04 10.84 -9.79
N ILE A 36 -0.85 9.96 -10.28
CA ILE A 36 -1.79 9.20 -9.43
C ILE A 36 -1.02 8.34 -8.44
N SER A 37 0.00 7.62 -8.90
CA SER A 37 0.81 6.73 -8.06
C SER A 37 1.55 7.49 -6.95
N ARG A 38 2.12 8.67 -7.26
CA ARG A 38 2.76 9.53 -6.26
C ARG A 38 1.80 9.98 -5.16
N ASN A 39 0.61 10.42 -5.54
CA ASN A 39 -0.42 10.83 -4.58
C ASN A 39 -0.85 9.65 -3.69
N TYR A 40 -1.07 8.48 -4.29
CA TYR A 40 -1.42 7.26 -3.57
C TYR A 40 -0.31 6.84 -2.59
N TYR A 41 0.95 6.87 -3.03
CA TYR A 41 2.09 6.55 -2.18
C TYR A 41 2.18 7.46 -0.96
N SER A 42 2.03 8.77 -1.14
CA SER A 42 2.03 9.72 -0.03
C SER A 42 0.93 9.40 1.00
N MET A 43 -0.29 9.14 0.53
CA MET A 43 -1.41 8.76 1.39
C MET A 43 -1.17 7.45 2.15
N ILE A 44 -0.61 6.43 1.50
CA ILE A 44 -0.30 5.16 2.16
C ILE A 44 0.83 5.33 3.18
N GLN A 45 1.82 6.18 2.90
CA GLN A 45 2.90 6.40 3.86
C GLN A 45 2.44 7.08 5.14
N THR A 46 1.52 8.05 5.05
CA THR A 46 0.95 8.68 6.25
C THR A 46 0.11 7.68 7.06
N GLN A 47 -0.71 6.86 6.39
CA GLN A 47 -1.48 5.79 7.04
C GLN A 47 -0.56 4.75 7.71
N HIS A 48 0.50 4.35 7.02
CA HIS A 48 1.48 3.41 7.54
C HIS A 48 2.21 3.97 8.76
N ALA A 49 2.64 5.24 8.72
CA ALA A 49 3.28 5.89 9.86
C ALA A 49 2.33 5.99 11.07
N ALA A 50 1.06 6.37 10.84
CA ALA A 50 0.05 6.43 11.88
C ALA A 50 -0.23 5.05 12.51
N ALA A 51 -0.35 4.00 11.69
CA ALA A 51 -0.56 2.63 12.16
C ALA A 51 0.61 2.12 13.01
N ASN A 52 1.85 2.36 12.57
CA ASN A 52 3.05 2.02 13.33
C ASN A 52 3.11 2.76 14.67
N ALA A 53 2.84 4.08 14.67
CA ALA A 53 2.82 4.88 15.88
C ALA A 53 1.74 4.39 16.87
N ASN A 54 0.55 4.06 16.36
CA ASN A 54 -0.52 3.52 17.19
C ASN A 54 -0.17 2.15 17.80
N ALA A 55 0.34 1.21 17.00
CA ALA A 55 0.78 -0.09 17.50
C ALA A 55 1.89 0.05 18.55
N ARG A 56 2.80 1.01 18.35
CA ARG A 56 3.84 1.33 19.35
C ARG A 56 3.24 1.91 20.63
N ASN A 57 2.30 2.85 20.52
CA ASN A 57 1.63 3.45 21.67
C ASN A 57 0.91 2.39 22.51
N ILE A 58 0.16 1.49 21.87
CA ILE A 58 -0.51 0.36 22.54
C ILE A 58 0.49 -0.54 23.26
N TRP A 59 1.67 -0.77 22.66
CA TRP A 59 2.72 -1.59 23.28
C TRP A 59 3.35 -0.93 24.52
N VAL A 60 3.55 0.39 24.50
CA VAL A 60 4.20 1.11 25.62
C VAL A 60 3.22 1.54 26.70
N SER A 61 1.94 1.70 26.39
CA SER A 61 0.90 2.12 27.33
C SER A 61 0.29 0.96 28.13
N GLN A 62 0.93 -0.22 28.10
CA GLN A 62 0.47 -1.36 28.86
C GLN A 62 0.77 -1.16 30.34
N ASP A 63 -0.13 -1.61 31.22
CA ASP A 63 0.09 -1.59 32.66
C ASP A 63 1.32 -2.41 33.07
N ALA A 64 1.83 -2.15 34.28
CA ALA A 64 2.94 -2.91 34.85
C ALA A 64 2.59 -4.40 34.94
N LYS A 65 3.13 -5.19 34.03
CA LYS A 65 3.03 -6.65 34.00
C LYS A 65 4.39 -7.27 33.70
N ASN A 66 4.53 -8.55 34.03
CA ASN A 66 5.80 -9.23 33.77
C ASN A 66 6.06 -9.31 32.24
N PRO A 67 7.34 -9.43 31.81
CA PRO A 67 7.68 -9.45 30.38
C PRO A 67 7.03 -10.59 29.59
N HIS A 68 6.70 -11.70 30.24
CA HIS A 68 6.04 -12.84 29.63
C HIS A 68 4.57 -12.53 29.30
N ASP A 69 3.83 -11.91 30.22
CA ASP A 69 2.43 -11.52 30.07
C ASP A 69 2.27 -10.37 29.06
N ALA A 70 3.26 -9.47 28.98
CA ALA A 70 3.32 -8.45 27.94
C ALA A 70 3.45 -9.08 26.53
N ALA A 71 4.22 -10.17 26.41
CA ALA A 71 4.41 -10.86 25.14
C ALA A 71 3.15 -11.63 24.68
N HIS A 72 2.28 -12.06 25.61
CA HIS A 72 0.97 -12.68 25.31
C HIS A 72 -0.08 -11.69 24.79
N TYR A 73 0.06 -10.39 25.09
CA TYR A 73 -0.88 -9.37 24.60
C TYR A 73 -0.74 -9.12 23.08
N GLY A 74 0.43 -9.45 22.53
CA GLY A 74 0.77 -9.34 21.12
C GLY A 74 0.89 -7.91 20.58
N THR A 75 1.46 -7.79 19.38
CA THR A 75 1.64 -6.51 18.68
C THR A 75 1.67 -6.70 17.17
N TYR A 76 1.49 -5.62 16.41
CA TYR A 76 1.59 -5.65 14.95
C TYR A 76 2.96 -5.17 14.50
N ALA A 77 3.58 -5.93 13.60
CA ALA A 77 4.73 -5.48 12.83
C ALA A 77 4.32 -5.22 11.38
N PHE A 78 4.71 -4.06 10.85
CA PHE A 78 4.36 -3.62 9.50
C PHE A 78 5.58 -3.69 8.58
N LYS A 79 5.35 -4.11 7.34
CA LYS A 79 6.39 -4.18 6.31
C LYS A 79 6.73 -2.76 5.83
N PRO A 80 8.03 -2.36 5.78
CA PRO A 80 8.43 -1.07 5.22
C PRO A 80 7.96 -0.89 3.77
N LYS A 81 7.46 0.30 3.45
CA LYS A 81 6.98 0.67 2.10
C LYS A 81 8.10 1.34 1.32
N TYR A 82 8.58 0.67 0.27
CA TYR A 82 9.66 1.19 -0.59
C TYR A 82 9.12 1.98 -1.79
N PRO A 83 9.90 2.93 -2.36
CA PRO A 83 9.50 3.71 -3.54
C PRO A 83 9.14 2.86 -4.77
N LEU A 84 9.68 1.65 -4.89
CA LEU A 84 9.34 0.71 -5.98
C LEU A 84 7.86 0.32 -5.96
N SER A 85 7.17 0.46 -4.83
CA SER A 85 5.72 0.27 -4.75
C SER A 85 4.94 1.28 -5.60
N LEU A 86 5.57 2.34 -6.14
CA LEU A 86 4.95 3.24 -7.11
C LEU A 86 4.68 2.54 -8.45
N VAL A 87 5.50 1.55 -8.81
CA VAL A 87 5.41 0.82 -10.08
C VAL A 87 4.65 -0.48 -9.87
N ASP A 88 4.85 -1.15 -8.73
CA ASP A 88 4.21 -2.41 -8.41
C ASP A 88 3.35 -2.31 -7.14
N GLN A 89 2.15 -1.73 -7.30
CA GLN A 89 1.16 -1.63 -6.22
C GLN A 89 0.38 -2.94 -6.00
N GLY A 90 0.48 -3.91 -6.91
CA GLY A 90 -0.34 -5.11 -6.92
C GLY A 90 0.12 -6.17 -5.91
N VAL A 91 1.43 -6.31 -5.73
CA VAL A 91 2.03 -7.37 -4.91
C VAL A 91 1.61 -7.30 -3.44
N ASP A 92 1.52 -6.10 -2.86
CA ASP A 92 1.21 -5.95 -1.43
C ASP A 92 -0.21 -6.44 -1.07
N LYS A 93 -1.15 -6.47 -2.02
CA LYS A 93 -2.50 -7.02 -1.80
C LYS A 93 -2.50 -8.52 -1.54
N PHE A 94 -1.51 -9.23 -2.07
CA PHE A 94 -1.40 -10.68 -1.96
C PHE A 94 -0.32 -11.12 -0.96
N ALA A 95 0.79 -10.36 -0.86
CA ALA A 95 1.88 -10.64 0.07
C ALA A 95 1.54 -10.27 1.52
N GLY A 96 0.60 -9.35 1.74
CA GLY A 96 0.28 -8.81 3.06
C GLY A 96 1.24 -7.69 3.49
N ILE A 97 0.75 -6.80 4.35
CA ILE A 97 1.47 -5.58 4.78
C ILE A 97 1.76 -5.54 6.29
N SER A 98 1.20 -6.46 7.07
CA SER A 98 1.47 -6.60 8.49
C SER A 98 1.34 -8.04 8.95
N ILE A 99 2.00 -8.32 10.06
CA ILE A 99 1.92 -9.58 10.78
C ILE A 99 1.55 -9.30 12.23
N TYR A 100 0.73 -10.17 12.82
CA TYR A 100 0.44 -10.11 14.25
C TYR A 100 1.39 -11.06 14.98
N LEU A 101 2.12 -10.51 15.94
CA LEU A 101 3.11 -11.19 16.77
C LEU A 101 2.51 -11.40 18.16
N GLU A 102 2.22 -12.64 18.53
CA GLU A 102 1.87 -13.07 19.88
C GLU A 102 2.89 -14.12 20.34
N HIS A 103 3.16 -14.23 21.65
CA HIS A 103 4.13 -15.20 22.18
C HIS A 103 3.70 -16.66 21.94
N THR A 104 2.41 -16.91 21.72
CA THR A 104 1.91 -18.22 21.29
C THR A 104 2.42 -18.53 19.88
N SER A 105 2.95 -19.74 19.66
CA SER A 105 3.66 -20.19 18.45
C SER A 105 2.89 -20.07 17.12
N ALA A 106 1.66 -19.58 17.13
CA ALA A 106 0.84 -19.30 15.95
C ALA A 106 1.00 -17.83 15.53
N THR A 107 2.02 -17.52 14.73
CA THR A 107 2.08 -16.21 14.06
C THR A 107 0.87 -16.10 13.12
N LYS A 108 -0.04 -15.16 13.39
CA LYS A 108 -1.24 -14.96 12.55
C LYS A 108 -0.90 -13.93 11.49
N ARG A 109 -0.89 -14.36 10.22
CA ARG A 109 -0.76 -13.45 9.08
C ARG A 109 -2.08 -12.71 8.89
N SER A 110 -2.12 -11.44 9.29
CA SER A 110 -3.25 -10.56 9.01
C SER A 110 -3.20 -10.10 7.55
N SER A 111 -4.07 -10.65 6.69
CA SER A 111 -4.35 -10.04 5.40
C SER A 111 -5.36 -8.92 5.63
N TRP A 112 -4.89 -7.70 5.89
CA TRP A 112 -5.78 -6.55 5.96
C TRP A 112 -6.41 -6.31 4.59
N ARG A 113 -7.59 -6.88 4.39
CA ARG A 113 -8.54 -6.46 3.37
C ARG A 113 -9.13 -5.15 3.88
N LEU A 114 -8.45 -4.03 3.62
CA LEU A 114 -9.14 -2.74 3.65
C LEU A 114 -10.38 -2.90 2.75
N PRO A 115 -11.60 -2.56 3.19
CA PRO A 115 -12.77 -2.62 2.33
C PRO A 115 -12.50 -1.71 1.13
N THR A 116 -12.08 -2.30 0.01
CA THR A 116 -11.88 -1.60 -1.24
C THR A 116 -13.25 -1.11 -1.67
N LYS A 117 -13.45 0.20 -1.56
CA LYS A 117 -14.46 0.92 -2.34
C LYS A 117 -14.11 0.75 -3.81
N GLN A 118 -14.63 -0.29 -4.44
CA GLN A 118 -14.83 -0.40 -5.89
C GLN A 118 -15.72 -1.62 -6.19
N GLY A 119 -17.01 -1.37 -5.97
CA GLY A 119 -18.14 -2.18 -6.39
C GLY A 119 -19.36 -1.28 -6.22
N LEU A 120 -19.68 -0.54 -7.28
CA LEU A 120 -20.91 0.20 -7.58
C LEU A 120 -22.04 0.17 -6.51
N LEU A 121 -22.48 1.35 -6.06
CA LEU A 121 -23.73 1.67 -5.33
C LEU A 121 -23.95 1.02 -3.95
N VAL A 122 -23.63 1.73 -2.86
CA VAL A 122 -24.53 1.83 -1.69
C VAL A 122 -24.39 3.24 -1.11
N LEU A 123 -25.55 3.81 -0.83
CA LEU A 123 -25.88 5.15 -0.40
C LEU A 123 -25.15 5.61 0.88
N ALA A 124 -25.27 6.92 1.08
CA ALA A 124 -24.83 7.70 2.22
C ALA A 124 -25.10 7.08 3.60
N THR A 125 -24.39 7.68 4.57
CA THR A 125 -24.49 7.60 6.04
C THR A 125 -23.94 6.34 6.70
N LEU A 126 -22.99 6.53 7.64
CA LEU A 126 -23.14 6.33 9.08
C LEU A 126 -21.80 6.61 9.84
N PRO A 127 -21.84 6.91 11.15
CA PRO A 127 -21.06 7.95 11.84
C PRO A 127 -19.89 7.36 12.70
N PRO A 128 -19.18 8.12 13.56
CA PRO A 128 -17.88 7.72 14.14
C PRO A 128 -17.98 6.75 15.33
N THR A 129 -18.99 5.88 15.40
CA THR A 129 -19.32 5.13 16.63
C THR A 129 -18.96 3.63 16.64
N SER A 130 -18.32 3.06 15.63
CA SER A 130 -17.85 1.66 15.68
C SER A 130 -16.40 1.53 16.17
N PHE A 131 -16.08 2.16 17.30
CA PHE A 131 -14.80 1.99 18.02
C PHE A 131 -14.92 1.13 19.30
N TYR A 132 -16.08 0.51 19.55
CA TYR A 132 -16.28 -0.39 20.67
C TYR A 132 -16.78 -1.76 20.19
N CYS A 133 -15.88 -2.73 20.06
CA CYS A 133 -16.15 -4.11 20.45
C CYS A 133 -14.86 -4.93 20.39
N LEU A 134 -14.33 -5.29 21.57
CA LEU A 134 -13.55 -6.48 21.92
C LEU A 134 -12.63 -6.15 23.10
N TYR A 135 -13.25 -5.75 24.21
CA TYR A 135 -12.70 -6.01 25.54
C TYR A 135 -13.49 -7.16 26.15
N CYS A 136 -12.75 -8.08 26.75
CA CYS A 136 -13.13 -9.22 27.58
C CYS A 136 -14.57 -9.22 28.11
N HIS A 137 -15.29 -10.33 27.84
CA HIS A 137 -16.13 -10.93 28.86
C HIS A 137 -15.66 -12.37 29.07
N CYS A 138 -15.04 -12.59 30.23
CA CYS A 138 -15.11 -13.85 30.95
C CYS A 138 -16.40 -13.86 31.77
#